data_AF-A0AAD5X0X6-F1
#
_entry.id   AF-A0AAD5X0X6-F1
#
_cell.length_a   1.000
_cell.length_b   1.000
_cell.length_c   1.000
_cell.angle_alpha   90.00
_cell.angle_beta   90.00
_cell.angle_gamma   90.00
#
_symmetry.space_group_name_H-M   'P 1'
#
loop_
_entity.id
_entity.type
_entity.pdbx_description
1 polymer ?
#
loop_
_entity_poly.entity_id
_entity_poly.type
_entity_poly.pdbx_seq_one_letter_code
_entity_poly.pdbx_strand_id
1 'polypeptide(L)'
;MDGGTAVMQIIAGQKSPAGRLPVTQYPASYVSTPLTGMNLRPTSSHPGRTYRWYGKAVKPFGFGLHYTTFKPTFEPFPKTLRIDDLVRKCRNVYPATCPLPAINLRVANIGKRISDHVALAFLTGQAGPKPYPIKTLAAYTRVHDVKAGQNAKAHLDWTLGNLARIDENGNTVLYPGKYTILIDEPTLTSISFTLEGKAAVLDKWPGPLPAK
;
A
#
# COMPACT_ATOMS: atom_id res chain seq x y z
N MET A 1 -16.84 15.48 -23.64
CA MET A 1 -16.10 14.21 -23.86
C MET A 1 -14.67 14.62 -24.11
N ASP A 2 -13.85 14.69 -23.07
CA ASP A 2 -12.63 15.51 -23.11
C ASP A 2 -11.35 14.65 -23.10
N GLY A 3 -11.48 13.37 -23.45
CA GLY A 3 -10.37 12.42 -23.43
C GLY A 3 -9.26 12.80 -24.40
N GLY A 4 -9.59 13.16 -25.65
CA GLY A 4 -8.61 13.59 -26.65
C GLY A 4 -7.86 14.86 -26.21
N THR A 5 -8.61 15.86 -25.72
CA THR A 5 -8.04 17.10 -25.18
C THR A 5 -7.10 16.83 -24.00
N ALA A 6 -7.50 15.98 -23.05
CA ALA A 6 -6.68 15.63 -21.89
C ALA A 6 -5.37 14.93 -22.29
N VAL A 7 -5.43 13.99 -23.25
CA VAL A 7 -4.23 13.31 -23.76
C VAL A 7 -3.29 14.31 -24.45
N MET A 8 -3.82 15.19 -25.30
CA MET A 8 -3.01 16.18 -26.00
C MET A 8 -2.38 17.21 -25.04
N GLN A 9 -3.09 17.63 -23.99
CA GLN A 9 -2.53 18.54 -22.98
C GLN A 9 -1.37 17.90 -22.21
N ILE A 10 -1.42 16.59 -21.95
CA ILE A 10 -0.31 15.87 -21.33
C ILE A 10 0.86 15.79 -22.31
N ILE A 11 0.64 15.31 -23.54
CA ILE A 11 1.70 15.15 -24.56
C ILE A 11 2.38 16.49 -24.87
N ALA A 12 1.61 17.57 -25.00
CA ALA A 12 2.11 18.92 -25.23
C ALA A 12 2.82 19.53 -24.00
N GLY A 13 2.81 18.86 -22.85
CA GLY A 13 3.44 19.33 -21.62
C GLY A 13 2.72 20.51 -20.95
N GLN A 14 1.47 20.78 -21.33
CA GLN A 14 0.61 21.79 -20.69
C GLN A 14 0.15 21.33 -19.30
N LYS A 15 0.01 20.01 -19.11
CA LYS A 15 -0.28 19.37 -17.82
C LYS A 15 0.71 18.23 -17.56
N SER A 16 1.16 18.12 -16.33
CA SER A 16 2.06 17.04 -15.91
C SER A 16 1.27 15.78 -15.52
N PRO A 17 1.66 14.58 -15.97
CA PRO A 17 1.02 13.34 -15.57
C PRO A 17 1.38 12.99 -14.12
N ALA A 18 0.39 12.49 -13.39
CA ALA A 18 0.55 11.98 -12.03
C ALA A 18 -0.25 10.69 -11.79
N GLY A 19 -0.82 10.11 -12.85
CA GLY A 19 -1.56 8.85 -12.75
C GLY A 19 -0.64 7.67 -12.44
N ARG A 20 -1.18 6.69 -11.71
CA ARG A 20 -0.51 5.42 -11.39
C ARG A 20 -1.38 4.26 -11.82
N LEU A 21 -0.77 3.15 -12.20
CA LEU A 21 -1.49 1.94 -12.63
C LEU A 21 -2.29 1.33 -11.46
N PRO A 22 -3.63 1.22 -11.55
CA PRO A 22 -4.44 0.57 -10.52
C PRO A 22 -4.49 -0.95 -10.66
N VAL A 23 -3.86 -1.50 -11.71
CA VAL A 23 -3.79 -2.93 -11.99
C VAL A 23 -2.38 -3.32 -12.43
N THR A 24 -2.01 -4.58 -12.18
CA THR A 24 -0.74 -5.13 -12.66
C THR A 24 -0.86 -5.48 -14.14
N GLN A 25 0.12 -5.08 -14.95
CA GLN A 25 0.26 -5.60 -16.31
C GLN A 25 1.09 -6.88 -16.26
N TYR A 26 0.42 -8.01 -16.55
CA TYR A 26 1.03 -9.33 -16.53
C TYR A 26 1.64 -9.68 -17.90
N PRO A 27 2.69 -10.53 -17.93
CA PRO A 27 3.15 -11.12 -19.18
C PRO A 27 2.07 -12.02 -19.78
N ALA A 28 2.09 -12.19 -21.11
CA ALA A 28 1.11 -13.04 -21.81
C ALA A 28 1.07 -14.48 -21.28
N SER A 29 2.19 -15.01 -20.80
CA SER A 29 2.25 -16.36 -20.21
C SER A 29 1.41 -16.52 -18.93
N TYR A 30 1.03 -15.43 -18.25
CA TYR A 30 0.24 -15.49 -17.02
C TYR A 30 -1.15 -16.11 -17.21
N VAL A 31 -1.77 -15.94 -18.39
CA VAL A 31 -3.10 -16.48 -18.68
C VAL A 31 -3.09 -18.00 -18.95
N SER A 32 -1.91 -18.64 -18.98
CA SER A 32 -1.81 -20.11 -19.03
C SER A 32 -2.40 -20.78 -17.78
N THR A 33 -2.47 -20.06 -16.66
CA THR A 33 -3.05 -20.58 -15.42
C THR A 33 -4.57 -20.34 -15.39
N PRO A 34 -5.40 -21.31 -14.96
CA PRO A 34 -6.86 -21.17 -14.97
C PRO A 34 -7.35 -19.88 -14.29
N LEU A 35 -8.08 -19.05 -15.04
CA LEU A 35 -8.58 -17.76 -14.54
C LEU A 35 -9.70 -17.92 -13.50
N THR A 36 -10.36 -19.07 -13.47
CA THR A 36 -11.44 -19.41 -12.52
C THR A 36 -10.93 -19.78 -11.12
N GLY A 37 -9.64 -20.09 -10.95
CA GLY A 37 -9.07 -20.42 -9.64
C GLY A 37 -9.01 -19.19 -8.74
N MET A 38 -9.82 -19.13 -7.68
CA MET A 38 -9.93 -17.96 -6.80
C MET A 38 -8.79 -17.80 -5.78
N ASN A 39 -7.86 -18.76 -5.73
CA ASN A 39 -6.71 -18.73 -4.83
C ASN A 39 -5.79 -17.55 -5.18
N LEU A 40 -5.58 -16.64 -4.23
CA LEU A 40 -4.70 -15.49 -4.40
C LEU A 40 -3.22 -15.82 -4.13
N ARG A 41 -2.96 -16.71 -3.16
CA ARG A 41 -1.62 -17.10 -2.72
C ARG A 41 -0.95 -17.99 -3.79
N PRO A 42 0.38 -17.91 -3.93
CA PRO A 42 1.09 -18.78 -4.85
C PRO A 42 1.10 -20.23 -4.34
N THR A 43 1.03 -21.18 -5.27
CA THR A 43 1.15 -22.63 -5.06
C THR A 43 2.15 -23.19 -6.08
N SER A 44 2.40 -24.50 -6.06
CA SER A 44 3.23 -25.16 -7.08
C SER A 44 2.67 -25.01 -8.50
N SER A 45 1.35 -24.93 -8.63
CA SER A 45 0.63 -24.82 -9.91
C SER A 45 0.16 -23.40 -10.25
N HIS A 46 0.21 -22.45 -9.31
CA HIS A 46 -0.31 -21.09 -9.49
C HIS A 46 0.72 -20.04 -9.04
N PRO A 47 1.12 -19.08 -9.89
CA PRO A 47 2.20 -18.13 -9.56
C PRO A 47 1.78 -17.02 -8.57
N GLY A 48 0.58 -17.10 -7.98
CA GLY A 48 -0.04 -16.05 -7.17
C GLY A 48 -0.80 -15.01 -8.03
N ARG A 49 -1.73 -14.30 -7.40
CA ARG A 49 -2.54 -13.25 -8.04
C ARG A 49 -2.32 -11.91 -7.40
N THR A 50 -2.44 -10.84 -8.20
CA THR A 50 -2.24 -9.44 -7.79
C THR A 50 -0.78 -9.12 -7.42
N TYR A 51 -0.47 -7.83 -7.32
CA TYR A 51 0.83 -7.34 -6.87
C TYR A 51 1.22 -7.85 -5.46
N ARG A 52 0.26 -8.31 -4.65
CA ARG A 52 0.52 -8.83 -3.30
C ARG A 52 1.26 -10.17 -3.34
N TRP A 53 1.10 -10.95 -4.41
CA TRP A 53 1.58 -12.34 -4.48
C TRP A 53 2.36 -12.65 -5.75
N TYR A 54 2.29 -11.78 -6.78
CA TYR A 54 2.97 -11.97 -8.05
C TYR A 54 4.11 -10.95 -8.23
N GLY A 55 5.34 -11.44 -8.41
CA GLY A 55 6.55 -10.61 -8.50
C GLY A 55 7.12 -10.38 -9.91
N LYS A 56 6.53 -10.96 -10.96
CA LYS A 56 7.10 -10.95 -12.34
C LYS A 56 6.28 -10.08 -13.31
N ALA A 57 5.82 -8.93 -12.86
CA ALA A 57 4.99 -8.02 -13.66
C ALA A 57 5.80 -7.32 -14.76
N VAL A 58 5.18 -7.06 -15.93
CA VAL A 58 5.75 -6.20 -16.98
C VAL A 58 5.70 -4.74 -16.53
N LYS A 59 4.55 -4.32 -15.99
CA LYS A 59 4.39 -3.08 -15.24
C LYS A 59 3.68 -3.37 -13.92
N PRO A 60 4.30 -3.07 -12.77
CA PRO A 60 3.72 -3.37 -11.48
C PRO A 60 2.55 -2.42 -11.13
N PHE A 61 1.72 -2.85 -10.18
CA PHE A 61 0.69 -2.00 -9.59
C PHE A 61 1.34 -0.78 -8.94
N GLY A 62 0.75 0.40 -9.14
CA GLY A 62 1.25 1.65 -8.60
C GLY A 62 2.37 2.29 -9.43
N PHE A 63 2.81 1.66 -10.52
CA PHE A 63 3.78 2.25 -11.45
C PHE A 63 3.19 3.48 -12.12
N GLY A 64 3.97 4.56 -12.14
CA GLY A 64 3.62 5.82 -12.77
C GLY A 64 4.86 6.68 -12.92
N LEU A 65 4.92 7.47 -13.99
CA LEU A 65 6.02 8.39 -14.26
C LEU A 65 5.52 9.84 -14.17
N HIS A 66 6.44 10.73 -13.88
CA HIS A 66 6.22 12.16 -13.80
C HIS A 66 7.15 12.89 -14.78
N TYR A 67 6.77 14.11 -15.20
CA TYR A 67 7.66 15.00 -15.96
C TYR A 67 8.69 15.72 -15.10
N THR A 68 8.68 15.45 -13.79
CA THR A 68 9.64 15.97 -12.81
C THR A 68 10.08 14.85 -11.88
N THR A 69 11.12 15.10 -11.10
CA THR A 69 11.66 14.13 -10.15
C THR A 69 11.26 14.53 -8.74
N PHE A 70 10.68 13.59 -7.99
CA PHE A 70 10.30 13.77 -6.60
C PHE A 70 11.24 13.00 -5.66
N LYS A 71 11.53 13.60 -4.51
CA LYS A 71 12.26 12.97 -3.41
C LYS A 71 11.41 13.02 -2.14
N PRO A 72 10.61 11.97 -1.86
CA PRO A 72 9.89 11.86 -0.60
C PRO A 72 10.83 11.48 0.54
N THR A 73 10.62 12.08 1.71
CA THR A 73 11.33 11.78 2.95
C THR A 73 10.34 11.67 4.09
N PHE A 74 10.48 10.65 4.95
CA PHE A 74 9.66 10.53 6.15
C PHE A 74 9.91 11.66 7.13
N GLU A 75 8.82 12.20 7.69
CA GLU A 75 8.88 12.89 8.98
C GLU A 75 9.04 11.86 10.12
N PRO A 76 9.38 12.27 11.35
CA PRO A 76 9.57 11.35 12.47
C PRO A 76 8.38 10.39 12.64
N PHE A 77 8.68 9.09 12.61
CA PHE A 77 7.71 8.02 12.78
C PHE A 77 8.12 7.12 13.95
N PRO A 78 7.19 6.61 14.78
CA PRO A 78 7.52 5.74 15.90
C PRO A 78 8.26 4.47 15.45
N LYS A 79 9.43 4.21 16.07
CA LYS A 79 10.21 2.99 15.80
C LYS A 79 9.55 1.74 16.38
N THR A 80 8.79 1.91 17.46
CA THR A 80 8.11 0.84 18.18
C THR A 80 6.67 1.25 18.48
N LEU A 81 5.75 0.32 18.27
CA LEU A 81 4.34 0.45 18.63
C LEU A 81 3.95 -0.80 19.44
N ARG A 82 3.19 -0.63 20.51
CA ARG A 82 2.70 -1.76 21.34
C ARG A 82 1.24 -2.07 20.99
N ILE A 83 0.95 -3.33 20.69
CA ILE A 83 -0.40 -3.79 20.32
C ILE A 83 -1.40 -3.48 21.42
N ASP A 84 -1.04 -3.75 22.68
CA ASP A 84 -1.93 -3.52 23.82
C ASP A 84 -2.33 -2.04 23.98
N ASP A 85 -1.41 -1.12 23.67
CA ASP A 85 -1.68 0.32 23.74
C ASP A 85 -2.58 0.78 22.58
N LEU A 86 -2.33 0.26 21.38
CA LEU A 86 -3.14 0.57 20.19
C LEU A 86 -4.58 0.09 20.35
N VAL A 87 -4.76 -1.14 20.82
CA VAL A 87 -6.10 -1.73 21.01
C VAL A 87 -6.81 -1.07 22.19
N ARG A 88 -6.13 -0.76 23.29
CA ARG A 88 -6.75 -0.07 24.45
C ARG A 88 -7.17 1.37 24.15
N LYS A 89 -6.41 2.09 23.33
CA LYS A 89 -6.74 3.47 22.91
C LYS A 89 -7.91 3.50 21.91
N CYS A 90 -8.19 2.39 21.26
CA CYS A 90 -9.28 2.27 20.30
C CYS A 90 -10.63 2.29 21.01
N ARG A 91 -11.47 3.28 20.66
CA ARG A 91 -12.85 3.41 21.18
C ARG A 91 -13.92 3.10 20.13
N ASN A 92 -13.52 2.75 18.91
CA ASN A 92 -14.47 2.45 17.84
C ASN A 92 -15.10 1.08 18.04
N VAL A 93 -16.36 0.95 17.63
CA VAL A 93 -17.10 -0.33 17.61
C VAL A 93 -16.36 -1.39 16.79
N TYR A 94 -15.67 -0.97 15.73
CA TYR A 94 -14.86 -1.83 14.87
C TYR A 94 -13.37 -1.53 15.07
N PRO A 95 -12.63 -2.33 15.85
CA PRO A 95 -11.22 -2.05 16.15
C PRO A 95 -10.32 -1.91 14.93
N ALA A 96 -10.64 -2.61 13.83
CA ALA A 96 -9.93 -2.47 12.56
C ALA A 96 -9.95 -1.04 11.98
N THR A 97 -10.96 -0.23 12.31
CA THR A 97 -11.08 1.16 11.83
C THR A 97 -10.32 2.17 12.66
N CYS A 98 -9.75 1.76 13.80
CA CYS A 98 -9.06 2.69 14.67
C CYS A 98 -7.80 3.24 14.02
N PRO A 99 -7.53 4.55 14.16
CA PRO A 99 -6.43 5.21 13.48
C PRO A 99 -5.09 4.76 14.07
N LEU A 100 -4.09 4.68 13.20
CA LEU A 100 -2.68 4.55 13.56
C LEU A 100 -2.01 5.93 13.55
N PRO A 101 -0.80 6.06 14.12
CA PRO A 101 0.04 7.23 13.90
C PRO A 101 0.21 7.46 12.39
N ALA A 102 -0.18 8.63 11.90
CA ALA A 102 -0.17 8.93 10.47
C ALA A 102 1.24 8.83 9.86
N ILE A 103 1.30 8.46 8.59
CA ILE A 103 2.56 8.44 7.83
C ILE A 103 2.72 9.81 7.18
N ASN A 104 3.57 10.64 7.78
CA ASN A 104 3.87 11.98 7.28
C ASN A 104 5.10 11.95 6.38
N LEU A 105 4.97 12.51 5.19
CA LEU A 105 6.05 12.63 4.22
C LEU A 105 6.24 14.10 3.83
N ARG A 106 7.50 14.48 3.67
CA ARG A 106 7.89 15.68 2.93
C ARG A 106 8.26 15.28 1.51
N VAL A 107 7.49 15.74 0.53
CA VAL A 107 7.67 15.45 -0.88
C VAL A 107 8.37 16.65 -1.53
N ALA A 108 9.66 16.53 -1.81
CA ALA A 108 10.44 17.56 -2.48
C ALA A 108 10.38 17.39 -4.01
N ASN A 109 10.00 18.42 -4.74
CA ASN A 109 10.16 18.44 -6.20
C ASN A 109 11.56 18.96 -6.55
N ILE A 110 12.45 18.05 -6.93
CA ILE A 110 13.85 18.35 -7.27
C ILE A 110 14.08 18.52 -8.78
N GLY A 111 13.02 18.42 -9.58
CA GLY A 111 13.10 18.66 -11.02
C GLY A 111 12.72 20.10 -11.40
N LYS A 112 12.38 20.29 -12.68
CA LYS A 112 12.19 21.61 -13.30
C LYS A 112 10.74 21.97 -13.62
N ARG A 113 9.79 21.04 -13.44
CA ARG A 113 8.38 21.24 -13.80
C ARG A 113 7.48 21.10 -12.59
N ILE A 114 6.41 21.90 -12.58
CA ILE A 114 5.30 21.73 -11.65
C ILE A 114 4.57 20.43 -11.96
N SER A 115 4.23 19.66 -10.93
CA SER A 115 3.48 18.42 -11.09
C SER A 115 2.76 18.07 -9.80
N ASP A 116 1.65 17.36 -9.94
CA ASP A 116 1.06 16.60 -8.85
C ASP A 116 1.96 15.39 -8.54
N HIS A 117 1.86 14.90 -7.32
CA HIS A 117 2.47 13.65 -6.89
C HIS A 117 1.48 12.81 -6.10
N VAL A 118 1.30 11.56 -6.51
CA VAL A 118 0.50 10.59 -5.78
C VAL A 118 1.46 9.73 -4.97
N ALA A 119 1.44 9.82 -3.64
CA ALA A 119 2.27 9.00 -2.78
C ALA A 119 1.53 7.70 -2.44
N LEU A 120 2.13 6.54 -2.72
CA LEU A 120 1.59 5.23 -2.34
C LEU A 120 2.42 4.65 -1.19
N ALA A 121 1.80 4.40 -0.03
CA ALA A 121 2.45 3.69 1.08
C ALA A 121 2.10 2.21 1.03
N PHE A 122 3.11 1.37 0.81
CA PHE A 122 2.99 -0.08 0.85
C PHE A 122 3.60 -0.64 2.13
N LEU A 123 2.96 -1.64 2.71
CA LEU A 123 3.45 -2.41 3.84
C LEU A 123 4.06 -3.73 3.37
N THR A 124 5.25 -4.06 3.86
CA THR A 124 5.89 -5.38 3.70
C THR A 124 6.43 -5.87 5.05
N GLY A 125 6.59 -7.19 5.20
CA GLY A 125 7.06 -7.79 6.43
C GLY A 125 6.78 -9.28 6.53
N GLN A 126 7.26 -9.90 7.62
CA GLN A 126 7.12 -11.33 7.90
C GLN A 126 6.29 -11.61 9.16
N ALA A 127 5.50 -10.64 9.61
CA ALA A 127 4.61 -10.80 10.76
C ALA A 127 3.37 -11.64 10.37
N GLY A 128 2.97 -12.58 11.24
CA GLY A 128 1.79 -13.44 11.05
C GLY A 128 2.05 -14.75 10.28
N PRO A 129 1.00 -15.42 9.80
CA PRO A 129 1.12 -16.75 9.17
C PRO A 129 1.76 -16.70 7.79
N LYS A 130 2.50 -17.76 7.43
CA LYS A 130 2.98 -17.97 6.05
C LYS A 130 1.81 -18.37 5.12
N PRO A 131 1.89 -18.10 3.80
CA PRO A 131 2.91 -17.29 3.12
C PRO A 131 2.73 -15.79 3.38
N TYR A 132 3.79 -15.02 3.17
CA TYR A 132 3.80 -13.56 3.35
C TYR A 132 3.53 -12.85 2.02
N PRO A 133 2.67 -11.81 2.00
CA PRO A 133 2.52 -10.99 0.81
C PRO A 133 3.83 -10.23 0.54
N ILE A 134 4.17 -10.04 -0.73
CA ILE A 134 5.33 -9.24 -1.18
C ILE A 134 5.22 -7.83 -0.60
N LYS A 135 4.06 -7.21 -0.80
CA LYS A 135 3.64 -5.95 -0.19
C LYS A 135 2.13 -5.74 -0.31
N THR A 136 1.54 -4.89 0.53
CA THR A 136 0.11 -4.53 0.49
C THR A 136 -0.03 -3.00 0.59
N LEU A 137 -0.86 -2.39 -0.26
CA LEU A 137 -1.14 -0.95 -0.17
C LEU A 137 -1.83 -0.66 1.16
N ALA A 138 -1.25 0.22 1.96
CA ALA A 138 -1.77 0.61 3.27
C ALA A 138 -2.51 1.95 3.22
N ALA A 139 -1.98 2.92 2.48
CA ALA A 139 -2.57 4.23 2.30
C ALA A 139 -2.06 4.89 1.01
N TYR A 140 -2.79 5.89 0.54
CA TYR A 140 -2.32 6.77 -0.53
C TYR A 140 -2.85 8.18 -0.35
N THR A 141 -2.15 9.15 -0.90
CA THR A 141 -2.61 10.54 -0.96
C THR A 141 -2.10 11.22 -2.22
N ARG A 142 -2.75 12.30 -2.64
CA ARG A 142 -2.33 13.13 -3.78
C ARG A 142 -2.02 14.52 -3.28
N VAL A 143 -0.80 14.97 -3.54
CA VAL A 143 -0.40 16.38 -3.37
C VAL A 143 -0.43 17.06 -4.73
N HIS A 144 -0.97 18.28 -4.76
CA HIS A 144 -1.21 19.02 -6.00
C HIS A 144 -0.17 20.10 -6.23
N ASP A 145 0.12 20.36 -7.50
CA ASP A 145 0.82 21.56 -7.98
C ASP A 145 2.15 21.86 -7.24
N VAL A 146 2.94 20.81 -6.98
CA VAL A 146 4.23 20.95 -6.32
C VAL A 146 5.20 21.61 -7.29
N LYS A 147 5.51 22.88 -7.07
CA LYS A 147 6.41 23.67 -7.93
C LYS A 147 7.85 23.15 -7.82
N ALA A 148 8.65 23.41 -8.86
CA ALA A 148 10.07 23.09 -8.87
C ALA A 148 10.79 23.73 -7.66
N GLY A 149 11.61 22.96 -6.96
CA GLY A 149 12.33 23.39 -5.76
C GLY A 149 11.47 23.50 -4.50
N GLN A 150 10.15 23.28 -4.57
CA GLN A 150 9.26 23.34 -3.42
C GLN A 150 9.03 21.97 -2.78
N ASN A 151 8.60 22.02 -1.52
CA ASN A 151 8.21 20.87 -0.74
C ASN A 151 6.70 20.90 -0.47
N ALA A 152 6.05 19.76 -0.64
CA ALA A 152 4.69 19.54 -0.18
C ALA A 152 4.68 18.57 1.01
N LYS A 153 3.74 18.78 1.94
CA LYS A 153 3.48 17.82 3.01
C LYS A 153 2.41 16.85 2.52
N ALA A 154 2.72 15.56 2.55
CA ALA A 154 1.77 14.49 2.27
C ALA A 154 1.43 13.78 3.58
N HIS A 155 0.13 13.80 3.91
CA HIS A 155 -0.43 13.13 5.08
C HIS A 155 -1.13 11.87 4.62
N LEU A 156 -0.73 10.71 5.15
CA LEU A 156 -1.34 9.43 4.86
C LEU A 156 -1.94 8.84 6.13
N ASP A 157 -3.27 8.87 6.17
CA ASP A 157 -4.06 8.22 7.20
C ASP A 157 -4.24 6.74 6.90
N TRP A 158 -4.20 5.95 7.97
CA TRP A 158 -4.34 4.51 7.94
C TRP A 158 -4.78 4.00 9.31
N THR A 159 -5.22 2.76 9.33
CA THR A 159 -5.94 2.15 10.44
C THR A 159 -5.29 0.85 10.87
N LEU A 160 -5.68 0.34 12.04
CA LEU A 160 -5.23 -0.98 12.52
C LEU A 160 -5.52 -2.10 11.50
N GLY A 161 -6.63 -2.00 10.75
CA GLY A 161 -6.97 -2.94 9.69
C GLY A 161 -5.99 -2.93 8.51
N ASN A 162 -5.32 -1.80 8.25
CA ASN A 162 -4.28 -1.74 7.21
C ASN A 162 -3.00 -2.49 7.60
N LEU A 163 -2.74 -2.66 8.92
CA LEU A 163 -1.64 -3.50 9.44
C LEU A 163 -2.03 -4.95 9.65
N ALA A 164 -3.30 -5.19 9.96
CA ALA A 164 -3.79 -6.51 10.31
C ALA A 164 -3.70 -7.50 9.13
N ARG A 165 -3.62 -8.77 9.48
CA ARG A 165 -3.66 -9.89 8.53
C ARG A 165 -4.80 -10.82 8.87
N ILE A 166 -5.19 -11.62 7.89
CA ILE A 166 -6.25 -12.61 8.04
C ILE A 166 -5.63 -13.96 8.43
N ASP A 167 -6.13 -14.55 9.52
CA ASP A 167 -5.74 -15.89 9.97
C ASP A 167 -6.44 -17.00 9.16
N GLU A 168 -6.20 -18.27 9.50
CA GLU A 168 -6.79 -19.42 8.78
C GLU A 168 -8.31 -19.55 8.98
N ASN A 169 -8.84 -19.00 10.07
CA ASN A 169 -10.27 -19.01 10.40
C ASN A 169 -11.01 -17.80 9.82
N GLY A 170 -10.31 -16.87 9.16
CA GLY A 170 -10.86 -15.66 8.59
C GLY A 170 -10.81 -14.44 9.52
N ASN A 171 -10.28 -14.56 10.74
CA ASN A 171 -10.24 -13.45 11.69
C ASN A 171 -9.23 -12.38 11.24
N THR A 172 -9.54 -11.12 11.54
CA THR A 172 -8.61 -10.00 11.35
C THR A 172 -7.74 -9.86 12.59
N VAL A 173 -6.43 -10.08 12.45
CA VAL A 173 -5.49 -10.19 13.57
C VAL A 173 -4.28 -9.27 13.36
N LEU A 174 -3.93 -8.50 14.39
CA LEU A 174 -2.65 -7.81 14.49
C LEU A 174 -1.58 -8.77 14.99
N TYR A 175 -0.50 -8.92 14.24
CA TYR A 175 0.62 -9.77 14.62
C TYR A 175 1.83 -8.95 15.04
N PRO A 176 2.50 -9.28 16.15
CA PRO A 176 3.76 -8.64 16.49
C PRO A 176 4.83 -9.02 15.47
N GLY A 177 5.82 -8.14 15.29
CA GLY A 177 6.92 -8.36 14.37
C GLY A 177 7.42 -7.06 13.72
N LYS A 178 8.37 -7.22 12.81
CA LYS A 178 8.96 -6.11 12.06
C LYS A 178 8.14 -5.82 10.80
N TYR A 179 7.80 -4.56 10.62
CA TYR A 179 7.10 -4.04 9.45
C TYR A 179 7.96 -2.99 8.76
N THR A 180 7.87 -2.91 7.44
CA THR A 180 8.52 -1.88 6.64
C THR A 180 7.49 -1.20 5.75
N ILE A 181 7.45 0.13 5.80
CA ILE A 181 6.67 0.96 4.90
C ILE A 181 7.56 1.36 3.74
N LEU A 182 7.11 1.07 2.51
CA LEU A 182 7.75 1.45 1.26
C LEU A 182 6.91 2.55 0.62
N ILE A 183 7.55 3.64 0.19
CA ILE A 183 6.88 4.70 -0.56
C ILE A 183 7.13 4.49 -2.05
N ASP A 184 6.03 4.41 -2.80
CA ASP A 184 5.94 4.31 -4.25
C ASP A 184 6.37 2.98 -4.90
N GLU A 185 6.17 2.93 -6.21
CA GLU A 185 6.59 1.85 -7.12
C GLU A 185 7.22 2.49 -8.38
N PRO A 186 8.55 2.36 -8.60
CA PRO A 186 9.55 1.72 -7.72
C PRO A 186 9.70 2.45 -6.37
N THR A 187 10.27 1.77 -5.37
CA THR A 187 10.40 2.34 -4.02
C THR A 187 11.39 3.52 -4.01
N LEU A 188 10.95 4.69 -3.57
CA LEU A 188 11.78 5.90 -3.46
C LEU A 188 12.41 6.06 -2.07
N THR A 189 11.67 5.69 -1.02
CA THR A 189 12.14 5.71 0.37
C THR A 189 11.40 4.66 1.19
N SER A 190 11.99 4.22 2.30
CA SER A 190 11.39 3.26 3.21
C SER A 190 11.74 3.56 4.66
N ILE A 191 10.88 3.10 5.56
CA ILE A 191 11.10 3.14 7.01
C ILE A 191 10.60 1.85 7.64
N SER A 192 11.31 1.36 8.66
CA SER A 192 10.90 0.17 9.42
C SER A 192 10.49 0.54 10.83
N PHE A 193 9.52 -0.19 11.35
CA PHE A 193 9.09 -0.12 12.75
C PHE A 193 8.72 -1.52 13.25
N THR A 194 8.71 -1.69 14.57
CA THR A 194 8.37 -2.96 15.22
C THR A 194 7.05 -2.83 15.96
N LEU A 195 6.20 -3.84 15.78
CA LEU A 195 4.98 -4.01 16.55
C LEU A 195 5.23 -5.04 17.67
N GLU A 196 5.12 -4.63 18.92
CA GLU A 196 5.43 -5.43 20.10
C GLU A 196 4.18 -5.85 20.88
N GLY A 197 4.32 -6.89 21.70
CA GLY A 197 3.24 -7.42 22.52
C GLY A 197 2.68 -8.72 21.97
N LYS A 198 1.46 -9.07 22.41
CA LYS A 198 0.76 -10.29 21.96
C LYS A 198 -0.11 -9.97 20.75
N ALA A 199 -0.33 -10.97 19.90
CA ALA A 199 -1.26 -10.83 18.79
C ALA A 199 -2.67 -10.52 19.32
N ALA A 200 -3.40 -9.64 18.62
CA ALA A 200 -4.74 -9.21 19.02
C ALA A 200 -5.72 -9.39 17.87
N VAL A 201 -6.87 -10.02 18.15
CA VAL A 201 -7.97 -10.16 17.21
C VAL A 201 -8.76 -8.85 17.19
N LEU A 202 -8.79 -8.18 16.04
CA LEU A 202 -9.54 -6.94 15.83
C LEU A 202 -10.98 -7.20 15.40
N ASP A 203 -11.19 -8.27 14.64
CA ASP A 203 -12.50 -8.67 14.15
C ASP A 203 -12.56 -10.20 14.06
N LYS A 204 -13.65 -10.77 14.58
CA LYS A 204 -13.88 -12.22 14.59
C LYS A 204 -14.75 -12.58 13.40
N TRP A 205 -14.25 -13.49 12.58
CA TRP A 205 -15.03 -13.99 11.46
C TRP A 205 -16.20 -14.84 11.98
N PRO A 206 -17.45 -14.54 11.60
CA PRO A 206 -18.56 -15.43 11.88
C PRO A 206 -18.35 -16.68 11.02
N GLY A 207 -17.77 -17.72 11.62
CA GLY A 207 -17.52 -18.99 10.95
C GLY A 207 -18.82 -19.58 10.37
N PRO A 208 -18.71 -20.51 9.41
CA PRO A 208 -19.89 -21.24 8.94
C PRO A 208 -20.59 -21.90 10.14
N LEU A 209 -21.93 -21.89 10.14
CA LEU A 209 -22.70 -22.61 11.14
C LEU A 209 -22.18 -24.06 11.22
N PRO A 210 -22.04 -24.64 12.43
CA PRO A 210 -21.65 -26.03 12.55
C PRO A 210 -22.57 -26.88 11.68
N ALA A 211 -21.98 -27.78 10.88
CA ALA A 211 -22.74 -28.74 10.10
C ALA A 211 -23.65 -29.51 11.07
N LYS A 212 -24.97 -29.45 10.83
CA LYS A 212 -25.96 -30.27 11.52
C LYS A 212 -25.77 -31.74 11.17
#